data_AF-A0A2A2QDL8-F1
#
_entry.id   AF-A0A2A2QDL8-F1
#
_cell.length_a   1.000
_cell.length_b   1.000
_cell.length_c   1.000
_cell.angle_alpha   90.00
_cell.angle_beta   90.00
_cell.angle_gamma   90.00
#
_symmetry.space_group_name_H-M   'P 1'
#
loop_
_entity.id
_entity.type
_entity.pdbx_description
1 polymer ?
#
loop_
_entity_poly.entity_id
_entity_poly.type
_entity_poly.pdbx_seq_one_letter_code
_entity_poly.pdbx_strand_id
1 'polypeptide(L)'
;MKTKHKQPSGFTLVELLVVIVIIAALAGLALPTIMKNKAVADRTEAISNARQIGINLFAFDEEYGSFPGNDTAEDVKESTGTALNFGGTFSNDYFRQLIASVGKSEKIFWAKTAYSKKKPDDIIEPGKALEAAEVGFGYIMANQEEGQSSSGEGNRPVVVTPLYKAQTNWEFDVEAFGEKAIILRLDSSATAEQIRTDNRYVNIGESRFLQTTGDNTPWGADMNPILRAPQTKGQ
;
A
#
# COMPACT_ATOMS: atom_id res chain seq x y z
N MET A 1 44.90 58.41 -23.20
CA MET A 1 43.47 58.04 -23.36
C MET A 1 43.02 57.38 -22.06
N LYS A 2 42.31 58.07 -21.17
CA LYS A 2 41.90 57.52 -19.86
C LYS A 2 40.52 56.89 -19.98
N THR A 3 40.43 55.56 -19.86
CA THR A 3 39.16 54.82 -19.88
C THR A 3 38.47 54.97 -18.52
N LYS A 4 37.27 55.59 -18.50
CA LYS A 4 36.44 55.66 -17.28
C LYS A 4 35.92 54.25 -16.97
N HIS A 5 36.45 53.62 -15.93
CA HIS A 5 35.87 52.39 -15.38
C HIS A 5 34.54 52.76 -14.71
N LYS A 6 33.41 52.33 -15.28
CA LYS A 6 32.11 52.37 -14.60
C LYS A 6 32.21 51.43 -13.39
N GLN A 7 32.17 52.00 -12.18
CA GLN A 7 32.03 51.21 -10.97
C GLN A 7 30.66 50.51 -11.00
N PRO A 8 30.58 49.19 -10.72
CA PRO A 8 29.30 48.51 -10.65
C PRO A 8 28.48 49.10 -9.50
N SER A 9 27.21 49.44 -9.78
CA SER A 9 26.26 49.85 -8.74
C SER A 9 26.05 48.68 -7.78
N GLY A 10 26.27 48.90 -6.49
CA GLY A 10 25.99 47.92 -5.44
C GLY A 10 24.49 47.68 -5.29
N PHE A 11 24.13 46.45 -4.93
CA PHE A 11 22.75 46.04 -4.68
C PHE A 11 22.20 46.73 -3.42
N THR A 12 20.99 47.28 -3.47
CA THR A 12 20.37 47.93 -2.31
C THR A 12 19.65 46.91 -1.43
N LEU A 13 19.55 47.19 -0.12
CA LEU A 13 18.77 46.37 0.80
C LEU A 13 17.29 46.28 0.40
N VAL A 14 16.75 47.34 -0.19
CA VAL A 14 15.35 47.39 -0.65
C VAL A 14 15.12 46.44 -1.83
N GLU A 15 16.03 46.41 -2.81
CA GLU A 15 15.95 45.47 -3.94
C GLU A 15 15.98 44.02 -3.46
N LEU A 16 16.84 43.70 -2.48
CA LEU A 16 16.89 42.36 -1.90
C LEU A 16 15.60 41.99 -1.16
N LEU A 17 15.05 42.93 -0.40
CA LEU A 17 13.84 42.72 0.37
C LEU A 17 12.62 42.45 -0.52
N VAL A 18 12.46 43.22 -1.60
CA VAL A 18 11.38 43.00 -2.58
C VAL A 18 11.48 41.62 -3.22
N VAL A 19 12.68 41.18 -3.57
CA VAL A 19 12.89 39.85 -4.16
C VAL A 19 12.49 38.73 -3.20
N ILE A 20 12.91 38.82 -1.92
CA ILE A 20 12.53 37.81 -0.92
C ILE A 20 11.02 37.79 -0.70
N VAL A 21 10.37 38.95 -0.66
CA VAL A 21 8.90 39.05 -0.53
C VAL A 21 8.19 38.38 -1.71
N ILE A 22 8.66 38.61 -2.94
CA ILE A 22 8.09 37.95 -4.13
C ILE A 22 8.30 36.44 -4.08
N ILE A 23 9.50 35.96 -3.73
CA ILE A 23 9.79 34.52 -3.60
C ILE A 23 8.89 33.88 -2.54
N ALA A 24 8.73 34.52 -1.37
CA ALA A 24 7.88 34.03 -0.30
C ALA A 24 6.40 33.95 -0.72
N ALA A 25 5.90 34.96 -1.44
CA ALA A 25 4.54 34.96 -1.96
C ALA A 25 4.33 33.82 -2.99
N LEU A 26 5.26 33.65 -3.94
CA LEU A 26 5.19 32.58 -4.93
C LEU A 26 5.29 31.18 -4.29
N ALA A 27 6.19 31.00 -3.33
CA ALA A 27 6.35 29.75 -2.60
C ALA A 27 5.10 29.39 -1.77
N GLY A 28 4.48 30.39 -1.12
CA GLY A 28 3.25 30.23 -0.35
C GLY A 28 2.08 29.68 -1.17
N LEU A 29 1.96 30.09 -2.43
CA LEU A 29 0.95 29.57 -3.36
C LEU A 29 1.27 28.13 -3.85
N ALA A 30 2.55 27.75 -3.91
CA ALA A 30 2.99 26.46 -4.44
C ALA A 30 2.88 25.31 -3.41
N LEU A 31 3.16 25.57 -2.12
CA LEU A 31 3.17 24.59 -1.04
C LEU A 31 1.93 23.66 -0.97
N PRO A 32 0.68 24.17 -0.89
CA PRO A 32 -0.50 23.31 -0.78
C PRO A 32 -0.70 22.42 -2.01
N THR A 33 -0.32 22.91 -3.19
CA THR A 33 -0.41 22.16 -4.44
C THR A 33 0.60 21.02 -4.48
N ILE A 34 1.83 21.25 -4.01
CA ILE A 34 2.88 20.24 -3.93
C ILE A 34 2.47 19.09 -3.01
N MET A 35 1.91 19.39 -1.83
CA MET A 35 1.46 18.37 -0.89
C MET A 35 0.35 17.49 -1.46
N LYS A 36 -0.64 18.09 -2.13
CA LYS A 36 -1.71 17.34 -2.83
C LYS A 36 -1.15 16.45 -3.92
N ASN A 37 -0.22 16.95 -4.73
CA ASN A 37 0.42 16.18 -5.80
C ASN A 37 1.22 15.00 -5.26
N LYS A 38 1.89 15.17 -4.11
CA LYS A 38 2.60 14.08 -3.46
C LYS A 38 1.65 12.97 -3.02
N ALA A 39 0.53 13.30 -2.37
CA ALA A 39 -0.46 12.29 -1.97
C ALA A 39 -1.03 11.52 -3.17
N VAL A 40 -1.23 12.19 -4.32
CA VAL A 40 -1.65 11.56 -5.57
C VAL A 40 -0.56 10.65 -6.15
N ALA A 41 0.70 11.08 -6.11
CA ALA A 41 1.84 10.28 -6.57
C ALA A 41 2.00 9.00 -5.73
N ASP A 42 2.02 9.14 -4.40
CA ASP A 42 2.12 8.01 -3.47
C ASP A 42 0.94 7.03 -3.67
N ARG A 43 -0.27 7.55 -3.92
CA ARG A 43 -1.47 6.76 -4.25
C ARG A 43 -1.33 6.02 -5.58
N THR A 44 -0.76 6.68 -6.59
CA THR A 44 -0.59 6.09 -7.93
C THR A 44 0.44 4.97 -7.91
N GLU A 45 1.53 5.13 -7.15
CA GLU A 45 2.51 4.07 -6.87
C GLU A 45 1.80 2.88 -6.20
N ALA A 46 1.00 3.12 -5.16
CA ALA A 46 0.27 2.07 -4.46
C ALA A 46 -0.73 1.31 -5.36
N ILE A 47 -1.45 2.00 -6.27
CA ILE A 47 -2.35 1.36 -7.25
C ILE A 47 -1.56 0.46 -8.21
N SER A 48 -0.45 0.95 -8.74
CA SER A 48 0.39 0.17 -9.67
C SER A 48 0.98 -1.07 -8.99
N ASN A 49 1.40 -0.91 -7.75
CA ASN A 49 1.92 -1.99 -6.91
C ASN A 49 0.83 -3.02 -6.59
N ALA A 50 -0.36 -2.58 -6.20
CA ALA A 50 -1.51 -3.45 -5.96
C ALA A 50 -1.88 -4.30 -7.19
N ARG A 51 -1.86 -3.72 -8.40
CA ARG A 51 -2.11 -4.49 -9.63
C ARG A 51 -1.06 -5.57 -9.87
N GLN A 52 0.20 -5.27 -9.62
CA GLN A 52 1.28 -6.27 -9.74
C GLN A 52 1.13 -7.39 -8.70
N ILE A 53 0.72 -7.05 -7.47
CA ILE A 53 0.36 -8.07 -6.47
C ILE A 53 -0.78 -8.95 -6.99
N GLY A 54 -1.82 -8.34 -7.59
CA GLY A 54 -2.93 -9.07 -8.21
C GLY A 54 -2.47 -10.08 -9.25
N ILE A 55 -1.62 -9.67 -10.19
CA ILE A 55 -1.07 -10.58 -11.21
C ILE A 55 -0.37 -11.80 -10.56
N ASN A 56 0.45 -11.55 -9.54
CA ASN A 56 1.15 -12.64 -8.83
C ASN A 56 0.19 -13.54 -8.04
N LEU A 57 -0.90 -12.99 -7.50
CA LEU A 57 -1.93 -13.78 -6.81
C LEU A 57 -2.62 -14.76 -7.78
N PHE A 58 -3.00 -14.32 -8.98
CA PHE A 58 -3.60 -15.21 -9.97
C PHE A 58 -2.66 -16.31 -10.45
N ALA A 59 -1.39 -15.97 -10.68
CA ALA A 59 -0.38 -16.97 -11.04
C ALA A 59 -0.13 -17.96 -9.88
N PHE A 60 -0.20 -17.51 -8.63
CA PHE A 60 -0.11 -18.39 -7.46
C PHE A 60 -1.33 -19.32 -7.37
N ASP A 61 -2.54 -18.81 -7.58
CA ASP A 61 -3.77 -19.63 -7.60
C ASP A 61 -3.75 -20.69 -8.70
N GLU A 62 -3.16 -20.40 -9.86
CA GLU A 62 -3.00 -21.37 -10.95
C GLU A 62 -2.07 -22.55 -10.54
N GLU A 63 -1.06 -22.28 -9.72
CA GLU A 63 -0.08 -23.29 -9.28
C GLU A 63 -0.55 -24.06 -8.03
N TYR A 64 -1.15 -23.38 -7.06
CA TYR A 64 -1.48 -23.94 -5.74
C TYR A 64 -2.99 -24.09 -5.47
N GLY A 65 -3.86 -23.64 -6.38
CA GLY A 65 -5.32 -23.80 -6.30
C GLY A 65 -6.06 -22.79 -5.42
N SER A 66 -5.32 -21.97 -4.67
CA SER A 66 -5.84 -20.86 -3.86
C SER A 66 -4.77 -19.77 -3.74
N PHE A 67 -5.15 -18.58 -3.30
CA PHE A 67 -4.19 -17.54 -2.89
C PHE A 67 -3.48 -17.94 -1.59
N PRO A 68 -2.32 -17.32 -1.27
CA PRO A 68 -1.55 -17.70 -0.10
C PRO A 68 -2.38 -17.70 1.19
N GLY A 69 -2.37 -18.84 1.87
CA GLY A 69 -2.95 -19.06 3.18
C GLY A 69 -1.97 -19.81 4.09
N ASN A 70 -2.45 -20.28 5.24
CA ASN A 70 -1.66 -21.15 6.11
C ASN A 70 -1.59 -22.57 5.54
N ASP A 71 -2.64 -22.99 4.85
CA ASP A 71 -2.77 -24.25 4.13
C ASP A 71 -1.76 -24.41 3.00
N THR A 72 -1.48 -23.34 2.24
CA THR A 72 -0.52 -23.38 1.12
C THR A 72 0.95 -23.30 1.55
N ALA A 73 1.22 -22.97 2.83
CA ALA A 73 2.56 -22.65 3.29
C ALA A 73 3.54 -23.83 3.22
N GLU A 74 3.06 -25.05 3.45
CA GLU A 74 3.86 -26.28 3.37
C GLU A 74 4.17 -26.63 1.91
N ASP A 75 3.16 -26.64 1.04
CA ASP A 75 3.30 -26.91 -0.40
C ASP A 75 4.28 -25.93 -1.08
N VAL A 76 4.23 -24.65 -0.74
CA VAL A 76 5.18 -23.64 -1.25
C VAL A 76 6.60 -23.97 -0.80
N LYS A 77 6.81 -24.41 0.45
CA LYS A 77 8.15 -24.78 0.93
C LYS A 77 8.68 -26.01 0.23
N GLU A 78 7.85 -27.02 0.03
CA GLU A 78 8.24 -28.27 -0.64
C GLU A 78 8.57 -28.05 -2.11
N SER A 79 7.74 -27.29 -2.83
CA SER A 79 7.92 -27.02 -4.26
C SER A 79 9.12 -26.10 -4.56
N THR A 80 9.36 -25.09 -3.72
CA THR A 80 10.40 -24.08 -3.99
C THR A 80 11.72 -24.36 -3.29
N GLY A 81 11.73 -25.18 -2.23
CA GLY A 81 12.89 -25.39 -1.36
C GLY A 81 13.32 -24.14 -0.59
N THR A 82 12.43 -23.16 -0.46
CA THR A 82 12.73 -21.86 0.15
C THR A 82 12.99 -21.97 1.65
N ALA A 83 13.95 -21.17 2.15
CA ALA A 83 14.21 -21.03 3.57
C ALA A 83 13.47 -19.85 4.21
N LEU A 84 12.52 -19.22 3.48
CA LEU A 84 11.72 -18.11 4.01
C LEU A 84 10.73 -18.58 5.09
N ASN A 85 10.43 -17.68 6.02
CA ASN A 85 9.48 -17.92 7.10
C ASN A 85 8.09 -17.37 6.76
N PHE A 86 7.06 -18.19 6.94
CA PHE A 86 5.65 -17.90 6.66
C PHE A 86 4.84 -17.96 7.95
N GLY A 87 5.09 -17.05 8.90
CA GLY A 87 4.55 -17.08 10.26
C GLY A 87 3.02 -16.95 10.42
N GLY A 88 2.26 -16.92 9.31
CA GLY A 88 0.80 -16.93 9.28
C GLY A 88 0.09 -15.78 10.01
N THR A 89 0.81 -14.74 10.43
CA THR A 89 0.29 -13.74 11.36
C THR A 89 0.11 -12.39 10.68
N PHE A 90 1.10 -11.97 9.91
CA PHE A 90 1.13 -10.67 9.24
C PHE A 90 0.95 -10.83 7.74
N SER A 91 0.51 -9.77 7.06
CA SER A 91 0.44 -9.78 5.59
C SER A 91 1.79 -10.10 4.94
N ASN A 92 2.90 -9.74 5.60
CA ASN A 92 4.26 -10.10 5.19
C ASN A 92 4.41 -11.61 4.96
N ASP A 93 3.85 -12.46 5.82
CA ASP A 93 4.02 -13.92 5.74
C ASP A 93 3.41 -14.48 4.46
N TYR A 94 2.21 -14.02 4.11
CA TYR A 94 1.49 -14.42 2.89
C TYR A 94 2.15 -13.84 1.64
N PHE A 95 2.65 -12.61 1.70
CA PHE A 95 3.41 -12.03 0.59
C PHE A 95 4.78 -12.70 0.38
N ARG A 96 5.42 -13.22 1.42
CA ARG A 96 6.63 -14.04 1.26
C ARG A 96 6.34 -15.36 0.53
N GLN A 97 5.16 -15.95 0.71
CA GLN A 97 4.76 -17.12 -0.10
C GLN A 97 4.64 -16.76 -1.58
N LEU A 98 4.06 -15.59 -1.92
CA LEU A 98 4.06 -15.09 -3.30
C LEU A 98 5.48 -14.92 -3.83
N ILE A 99 6.40 -14.36 -3.03
CA ILE A 99 7.79 -14.16 -3.47
C ILE A 99 8.51 -15.50 -3.67
N ALA A 100 8.28 -16.48 -2.81
CA ALA A 100 8.95 -17.76 -2.90
C ALA A 100 8.62 -18.53 -4.19
N SER A 101 7.38 -18.41 -4.67
CA SER A 101 6.85 -19.17 -5.81
C SER A 101 6.93 -18.36 -7.13
N VAL A 102 6.23 -17.24 -7.20
CA VAL A 102 6.00 -16.50 -8.45
C VAL A 102 6.76 -15.16 -8.49
N GLY A 103 6.74 -14.42 -7.38
CA GLY A 103 7.18 -13.04 -7.28
C GLY A 103 8.68 -12.91 -7.10
N LYS A 104 9.35 -12.12 -7.94
CA LYS A 104 10.82 -11.97 -7.87
C LYS A 104 11.31 -10.67 -7.24
N SER A 105 10.40 -9.86 -6.70
CA SER A 105 10.75 -8.57 -6.12
C SER A 105 9.84 -8.19 -4.97
N GLU A 106 10.44 -7.54 -3.98
CA GLU A 106 9.76 -7.04 -2.79
C GLU A 106 9.13 -5.67 -3.01
N LYS A 107 9.60 -4.95 -4.02
CA LYS A 107 9.24 -3.54 -4.28
C LYS A 107 7.76 -3.36 -4.54
N ILE A 108 7.08 -4.39 -5.06
CA ILE A 108 5.63 -4.36 -5.32
C ILE A 108 4.81 -4.33 -4.03
N PHE A 109 5.37 -4.72 -2.87
CA PHE A 109 4.66 -4.71 -1.59
C PHE A 109 4.83 -3.38 -0.83
N TRP A 110 5.56 -2.43 -1.41
CA TRP A 110 5.75 -1.10 -0.86
C TRP A 110 4.53 -0.20 -1.09
N ALA A 111 4.12 0.52 -0.05
CA ALA A 111 3.26 1.69 -0.17
C ALA A 111 3.66 2.68 0.93
N LYS A 112 3.73 3.98 0.61
CA LYS A 112 4.14 5.00 1.59
C LYS A 112 3.03 5.22 2.63
N THR A 113 3.16 4.61 3.80
CA THR A 113 2.21 4.73 4.91
C THR A 113 2.91 5.15 6.22
N ALA A 114 2.14 5.38 7.29
CA ALA A 114 2.69 5.71 8.60
C ALA A 114 3.53 4.57 9.22
N TYR A 115 3.24 3.32 8.87
CA TYR A 115 3.92 2.13 9.37
C TYR A 115 4.96 1.55 8.42
N SER A 116 4.80 1.76 7.10
CA SER A 116 5.78 1.36 6.09
C SER A 116 6.81 2.48 5.90
N LYS A 117 7.91 2.36 6.67
CA LYS A 117 8.93 3.41 6.81
C LYS A 117 10.22 3.10 6.05
N LYS A 118 10.47 1.83 5.72
CA LYS A 118 11.66 1.36 5.00
C LYS A 118 11.24 0.88 3.61
N LYS A 119 11.76 1.49 2.54
CA LYS A 119 11.54 0.93 1.20
C LYS A 119 12.23 -0.45 1.13
N PRO A 120 11.60 -1.48 0.55
CA PRO A 120 12.23 -2.79 0.37
C PRO A 120 13.55 -2.66 -0.37
N ASP A 121 14.54 -3.44 0.06
CA ASP A 121 15.88 -3.47 -0.53
C ASP A 121 16.04 -4.57 -1.59
N ASP A 122 15.00 -5.38 -1.83
CA ASP A 122 14.96 -6.44 -2.83
C ASP A 122 15.87 -7.64 -2.48
N ILE A 123 16.19 -7.79 -1.19
CA ILE A 123 17.02 -8.88 -0.67
C ILE A 123 16.10 -10.00 -0.17
N ILE A 124 15.90 -11.00 -1.02
CA ILE A 124 15.03 -12.15 -0.76
C ILE A 124 15.85 -13.25 -0.04
N GLU A 125 16.29 -12.96 1.18
CA GLU A 125 17.00 -13.91 2.04
C GLU A 125 16.20 -14.18 3.33
N PRO A 126 16.41 -15.32 4.01
CA PRO A 126 15.77 -15.60 5.29
C PRO A 126 16.02 -14.49 6.31
N GLY A 127 14.94 -13.94 6.87
CA GLY A 127 15.01 -12.82 7.83
C GLY A 127 15.23 -11.44 7.19
N LYS A 128 15.46 -11.37 5.88
CA LYS A 128 15.53 -10.14 5.07
C LYS A 128 14.36 -9.95 4.15
N ALA A 129 13.73 -11.05 3.72
CA ALA A 129 12.58 -10.94 2.86
C ALA A 129 11.42 -10.23 3.59
N LEU A 130 10.91 -9.12 3.05
CA LEU A 130 9.80 -8.32 3.58
C LEU A 130 9.93 -8.07 5.09
N GLU A 131 11.00 -7.41 5.52
CA GLU A 131 11.22 -7.06 6.93
C GLU A 131 10.07 -6.19 7.49
N ALA A 132 10.02 -6.10 8.82
CA ALA A 132 9.10 -5.20 9.50
C ALA A 132 9.25 -3.75 8.97
N ALA A 133 8.11 -3.10 8.73
CA ALA A 133 7.98 -1.77 8.15
C ALA A 133 8.37 -1.62 6.65
N GLU A 134 8.48 -2.72 5.90
CA GLU A 134 8.63 -2.68 4.44
C GLU A 134 7.31 -2.84 3.68
N VAL A 135 6.41 -3.67 4.20
CA VAL A 135 5.11 -3.91 3.57
C VAL A 135 4.14 -2.78 3.89
N GLY A 136 3.54 -2.20 2.84
CA GLY A 136 2.54 -1.15 2.92
C GLY A 136 1.09 -1.64 2.88
N PHE A 137 0.86 -2.92 2.57
CA PHE A 137 -0.46 -3.47 2.31
C PHE A 137 -0.93 -4.44 3.41
N GLY A 138 -2.22 -4.39 3.72
CA GLY A 138 -2.93 -5.45 4.41
C GLY A 138 -3.41 -6.51 3.43
N TYR A 139 -3.46 -7.75 3.89
CA TYR A 139 -3.91 -8.91 3.12
C TYR A 139 -5.20 -9.46 3.72
N ILE A 140 -6.17 -9.86 2.89
CA ILE A 140 -7.46 -10.34 3.36
C ILE A 140 -7.60 -11.82 3.03
N MET A 141 -7.73 -12.63 4.07
CA MET A 141 -7.94 -14.07 3.97
C MET A 141 -9.43 -14.41 3.93
N ALA A 142 -9.76 -15.56 3.37
CA ALA A 142 -11.14 -16.06 3.34
C ALA A 142 -11.64 -16.38 4.76
N ASN A 143 -10.78 -16.95 5.60
CA ASN A 143 -11.03 -17.28 7.00
C ASN A 143 -9.73 -17.25 7.81
N GLN A 144 -9.63 -17.99 8.93
CA GLN A 144 -8.44 -17.98 9.79
C GLN A 144 -7.24 -18.73 9.20
N GLU A 145 -7.48 -19.69 8.31
CA GLU A 145 -6.47 -20.61 7.79
C GLU A 145 -6.30 -20.49 6.28
N GLU A 146 -7.38 -20.27 5.54
CA GLU A 146 -7.39 -20.33 4.07
C GLU A 146 -7.27 -18.94 3.42
N GLY A 147 -6.47 -18.87 2.36
CA GLY A 147 -6.47 -17.76 1.43
C GLY A 147 -7.79 -17.67 0.64
N GLN A 148 -7.99 -16.55 -0.06
CA GLN A 148 -9.08 -16.48 -1.05
C GLN A 148 -8.73 -17.31 -2.29
N SER A 149 -9.60 -17.35 -3.30
CA SER A 149 -9.29 -17.99 -4.59
C SER A 149 -9.84 -17.14 -5.73
N SER A 150 -9.24 -17.28 -6.92
CA SER A 150 -9.70 -16.65 -8.15
C SER A 150 -11.15 -17.02 -8.51
N SER A 151 -11.65 -18.14 -8.00
CA SER A 151 -13.03 -18.63 -8.18
C SER A 151 -14.10 -17.86 -7.39
N GLY A 152 -13.69 -16.96 -6.48
CA GLY A 152 -14.61 -16.12 -5.70
C GLY A 152 -15.32 -15.04 -6.52
N GLU A 153 -16.21 -14.28 -5.88
CA GLU A 153 -16.87 -13.14 -6.53
C GLU A 153 -15.86 -12.07 -6.92
N GLY A 154 -15.86 -11.64 -8.19
CA GLY A 154 -14.85 -10.71 -8.73
C GLY A 154 -14.73 -9.38 -7.95
N ASN A 155 -15.80 -8.88 -7.33
CA ASN A 155 -15.75 -7.63 -6.55
C ASN A 155 -15.15 -7.80 -5.14
N ARG A 156 -14.73 -9.02 -4.74
CA ARG A 156 -14.16 -9.29 -3.41
C ARG A 156 -12.82 -8.59 -3.23
N PRO A 157 -12.66 -7.77 -2.18
CA PRO A 157 -11.38 -7.19 -1.80
C PRO A 157 -10.37 -8.26 -1.36
N VAL A 158 -9.13 -8.14 -1.80
CA VAL A 158 -8.04 -9.08 -1.49
C VAL A 158 -6.89 -8.39 -0.78
N VAL A 159 -6.52 -7.19 -1.26
CA VAL A 159 -5.40 -6.41 -0.72
C VAL A 159 -5.86 -4.97 -0.52
N VAL A 160 -5.49 -4.39 0.62
CA VAL A 160 -5.94 -3.06 1.01
C VAL A 160 -4.81 -2.21 1.60
N THR A 161 -4.86 -0.90 1.38
CA THR A 161 -3.95 0.08 2.02
C THR A 161 -4.61 1.46 1.97
N PRO A 162 -4.35 2.41 2.87
CA PRO A 162 -3.48 2.35 4.03
C PRO A 162 -4.27 2.03 5.30
N LEU A 163 -3.81 1.06 6.08
CA LEU A 163 -4.44 0.74 7.36
C LEU A 163 -4.10 1.77 8.43
N TYR A 164 -5.02 2.10 9.32
CA TYR A 164 -4.70 2.96 10.44
C TYR A 164 -3.80 2.19 11.41
N LYS A 165 -2.56 2.68 11.61
CA LYS A 165 -1.56 2.08 12.52
C LYS A 165 -1.28 0.59 12.30
N ALA A 166 -1.49 0.07 11.09
CA ALA A 166 -1.39 -1.36 10.79
C ALA A 166 -2.19 -2.25 11.76
N GLN A 167 -3.42 -1.84 12.06
CA GLN A 167 -4.36 -2.62 12.88
C GLN A 167 -5.28 -3.48 12.01
N THR A 168 -5.92 -4.47 12.62
CA THR A 168 -6.82 -5.44 11.96
C THR A 168 -8.30 -5.09 12.12
N ASN A 169 -8.62 -3.92 12.69
CA ASN A 169 -9.98 -3.43 12.94
C ASN A 169 -10.64 -2.76 11.72
N TRP A 170 -10.08 -2.94 10.52
CA TRP A 170 -10.60 -2.37 9.26
C TRP A 170 -10.67 -0.83 9.22
N GLU A 171 -9.90 -0.16 10.07
CA GLU A 171 -9.73 1.29 10.00
C GLU A 171 -8.62 1.67 9.03
N PHE A 172 -8.84 2.78 8.32
CA PHE A 172 -7.93 3.29 7.30
C PHE A 172 -7.32 4.65 7.69
N ASP A 173 -6.13 4.90 7.18
CA ASP A 173 -5.41 6.14 7.46
C ASP A 173 -5.88 7.28 6.55
N VAL A 174 -6.69 8.19 7.09
CA VAL A 174 -7.23 9.35 6.37
C VAL A 174 -6.16 10.37 5.96
N GLU A 175 -5.01 10.38 6.65
CA GLU A 175 -3.92 11.32 6.35
C GLU A 175 -3.09 10.87 5.14
N ALA A 176 -3.19 9.59 4.77
CA ALA A 176 -2.52 9.02 3.62
C ALA A 176 -3.38 9.10 2.35
N PHE A 177 -2.72 9.20 1.20
CA PHE A 177 -3.33 9.15 -0.15
C PHE A 177 -4.48 10.13 -0.43
N GLY A 178 -4.63 11.17 0.41
CA GLY A 178 -5.69 12.16 0.32
C GLY A 178 -7.06 11.56 0.60
N GLU A 179 -7.22 10.94 1.78
CA GLU A 179 -8.46 10.32 2.27
C GLU A 179 -8.98 9.17 1.38
N LYS A 180 -8.07 8.50 0.66
CA LYS A 180 -8.43 7.36 -0.19
C LYS A 180 -7.74 6.08 0.23
N ALA A 181 -8.50 5.00 0.27
CA ALA A 181 -7.98 3.65 0.38
C ALA A 181 -7.83 3.04 -1.01
N ILE A 182 -6.74 2.32 -1.24
CA ILE A 182 -6.56 1.48 -2.40
C ILE A 182 -7.06 0.08 -2.08
N ILE A 183 -7.94 -0.42 -2.94
CA ILE A 183 -8.53 -1.74 -2.83
C ILE A 183 -8.23 -2.50 -4.12
N LEU A 184 -7.50 -3.61 -3.99
CA LEU A 184 -7.37 -4.63 -5.01
C LEU A 184 -8.50 -5.65 -4.84
N ARG A 185 -9.15 -6.03 -5.94
CA ARG A 185 -10.23 -7.01 -5.96
C ARG A 185 -9.89 -8.24 -6.82
N LEU A 186 -10.69 -9.30 -6.68
CA LEU A 186 -10.57 -10.54 -7.45
C LEU A 186 -10.79 -10.39 -8.97
N ASP A 187 -11.37 -9.30 -9.44
CA ASP A 187 -11.42 -8.98 -10.88
C ASP A 187 -10.12 -8.31 -11.38
N SER A 188 -9.05 -8.34 -10.58
CA SER A 188 -7.78 -7.63 -10.80
C SER A 188 -7.89 -6.10 -10.82
N SER A 189 -9.05 -5.53 -10.49
CA SER A 189 -9.19 -4.08 -10.39
C SER A 189 -8.52 -3.56 -9.12
N ALA A 190 -7.72 -2.50 -9.27
CA ALA A 190 -7.19 -1.71 -8.17
C ALA A 190 -7.79 -0.31 -8.26
N THR A 191 -8.69 0.03 -7.32
CA THR A 191 -9.41 1.31 -7.28
C THR A 191 -9.06 2.10 -6.03
N ALA A 192 -9.33 3.41 -6.08
CA ALA A 192 -9.17 4.31 -4.96
C ALA A 192 -10.55 4.71 -4.42
N GLU A 193 -10.92 4.13 -3.29
CA GLU A 193 -12.19 4.37 -2.61
C GLU A 193 -12.05 5.43 -1.51
N GLN A 194 -13.13 6.20 -1.28
CA GLN A 194 -13.12 7.25 -0.26
C GLN A 194 -13.15 6.64 1.15
N ILE A 195 -12.26 7.14 2.02
CA ILE A 195 -12.30 6.87 3.45
C ILE A 195 -13.21 7.90 4.12
N ARG A 196 -14.11 7.44 4.98
CA ARG A 196 -14.98 8.29 5.80
C ARG A 196 -14.16 8.84 6.97
N THR A 197 -14.13 10.16 7.14
CA THR A 197 -13.21 10.82 8.09
C THR A 197 -13.61 10.66 9.55
N ASP A 198 -14.87 10.35 9.84
CA ASP A 198 -15.40 10.23 11.20
C ASP A 198 -15.17 8.85 11.83
N ASN A 199 -15.21 7.77 11.05
CA ASN A 199 -14.97 6.40 11.54
C ASN A 199 -13.84 5.65 10.82
N ARG A 200 -13.17 6.28 9.86
CA ARG A 200 -12.03 5.68 9.12
C ARG A 200 -12.40 4.43 8.30
N TYR A 201 -13.68 4.19 8.02
CA TYR A 201 -14.11 3.07 7.18
C TYR A 201 -14.22 3.46 5.72
N VAL A 202 -14.18 2.45 4.86
CA VAL A 202 -14.35 2.59 3.42
C VAL A 202 -15.72 2.06 3.03
N ASN A 203 -16.45 2.87 2.26
CA ASN A 203 -17.75 2.47 1.72
C ASN A 203 -17.58 1.64 0.45
N ILE A 204 -18.38 0.60 0.32
CA ILE A 204 -18.48 -0.28 -0.85
C ILE A 204 -19.88 -0.24 -1.46
N GLY A 205 -20.43 0.98 -1.59
CA GLY A 205 -21.78 1.24 -2.05
C GLY A 205 -22.51 2.26 -1.18
N GLU A 206 -23.83 2.36 -1.32
CA GLU A 206 -24.62 3.47 -0.76
C GLU A 206 -24.68 3.51 0.77
N SER A 207 -24.46 2.40 1.49
CA SER A 207 -24.56 2.38 2.96
C SER A 207 -23.80 1.22 3.64
N ARG A 208 -22.83 0.61 2.97
CA ARG A 208 -22.12 -0.56 3.50
C ARG A 208 -20.62 -0.35 3.54
N PHE A 209 -20.03 -0.84 4.61
CA PHE A 209 -18.59 -0.73 4.84
C PHE A 209 -17.89 -2.01 4.40
N LEU A 210 -16.60 -1.89 4.09
CA LEU A 210 -15.77 -2.97 3.59
C LEU A 210 -15.78 -4.23 4.48
N GLN A 211 -15.90 -4.07 5.80
CA GLN A 211 -15.91 -5.15 6.77
C GLN A 211 -17.28 -5.82 6.97
N THR A 212 -18.35 -5.26 6.40
CA THR A 212 -19.70 -5.80 6.57
C THR A 212 -19.88 -7.02 5.69
N THR A 213 -20.16 -8.17 6.30
CA THR A 213 -20.54 -9.43 5.64
C THR A 213 -22.07 -9.57 5.54
N GLY A 214 -22.55 -10.54 4.75
CA GLY A 214 -23.98 -10.77 4.55
C GLY A 214 -24.44 -10.59 3.10
N ASP A 215 -25.73 -10.75 2.88
CA ASP A 215 -26.33 -10.68 1.55
C ASP A 215 -26.07 -9.33 0.86
N ASN A 216 -25.76 -9.40 -0.44
CA ASN A 216 -25.39 -8.28 -1.30
C ASN A 216 -24.06 -7.59 -0.91
N THR A 217 -23.27 -8.13 0.03
CA THR A 217 -21.89 -7.67 0.26
C THR A 217 -20.95 -8.42 -0.68
N PRO A 218 -19.76 -7.90 -1.01
CA PRO A 218 -18.78 -8.62 -1.82
C PRO A 218 -18.41 -10.00 -1.22
N TRP A 219 -18.54 -10.17 0.10
CA TRP A 219 -18.17 -11.39 0.81
C TRP A 219 -19.22 -12.50 0.71
N GLY A 220 -20.49 -12.14 0.48
CA GLY A 220 -21.62 -13.05 0.64
C GLY A 220 -21.98 -13.32 2.11
N ALA A 221 -22.91 -14.25 2.33
CA ALA A 221 -23.44 -14.57 3.65
C ALA A 221 -22.52 -15.45 4.51
N ASP A 222 -21.74 -16.33 3.87
CA ASP A 222 -21.05 -17.43 4.56
C ASP A 222 -19.56 -17.15 4.81
N MET A 223 -19.00 -16.10 4.22
CA MET A 223 -17.58 -15.75 4.36
C MET A 223 -17.35 -14.82 5.55
N ASN A 224 -16.32 -15.12 6.35
CA ASN A 224 -15.86 -14.28 7.44
C ASN A 224 -14.40 -13.85 7.21
N PRO A 225 -14.18 -12.78 6.42
CA PRO A 225 -12.85 -12.41 5.98
C PRO A 225 -11.97 -11.93 7.14
N ILE A 226 -10.71 -12.34 7.13
CA ILE A 226 -9.73 -11.94 8.15
C ILE A 226 -8.70 -11.00 7.53
N LEU A 227 -8.69 -9.76 8.00
CA LEU A 227 -7.66 -8.79 7.65
C LEU A 227 -6.38 -9.08 8.43
N ARG A 228 -5.30 -9.40 7.70
CA ARG A 228 -3.94 -9.52 8.21
C ARG A 228 -3.19 -8.22 7.95
N ALA A 229 -2.76 -7.57 9.02
CA ALA A 229 -2.04 -6.31 8.94
C ALA A 229 -0.53 -6.55 8.67
N PRO A 230 0.18 -5.57 8.09
CA PRO A 230 1.62 -5.65 7.90
C PRO A 230 2.37 -5.52 9.22
N GLN A 231 3.53 -6.18 9.30
CA GLN A 231 4.38 -6.15 10.48
C GLN A 231 5.03 -4.77 10.64
N THR A 232 4.94 -4.20 11.84
CA THR A 232 5.54 -2.90 12.18
C THR A 232 6.84 -3.05 12.98
N LYS A 233 7.71 -2.03 12.96
CA LYS A 233 8.90 -2.03 13.82
C LYS A 233 8.49 -1.90 15.29
N GLY A 234 8.79 -2.91 16.10
CA GLY A 234 8.53 -2.94 17.54
C GLY A 234 7.51 -3.98 18.01
N GLN A 235 7.03 -4.85 17.10
CA GLN A 235 6.21 -6.02 17.39
C GLN A 235 7.00 -7.31 17.18
#